data_AF-A0AB34IUN6-F1
#
_entry.id   AF-A0AB34IUN6-F1
#
_cell.length_a   1.000
_cell.length_b   1.000
_cell.length_c   1.000
_cell.angle_alpha   90.00
_cell.angle_beta   90.00
_cell.angle_gamma   90.00
#
_symmetry.space_group_name_H-M   'P 1'
#
loop_
_entity.id
_entity.type
_entity.pdbx_description
1 polymer ?
#
loop_
_entity_poly.entity_id
_entity_poly.type
_entity_poly.pdbx_seq_one_letter_code
_entity_poly.pdbx_strand_id
1 'polypeptide(L)'
;MLSLAECVQRAGHQPCRQPLPHENNGTFSITSVGGVASTFLLEWFKRLELARQAEAACASATCGCPSLLPAAPLHLVSCHVDDDGVFKHLADPRALNRFGRHHRAVFLVGEPIEAVASVFRRRFQCWHMYRLQNCWFTRAQRNGLIPCAQPGILRFRERFGDGAARCRVPRSGPLHSLDAYAEQGEDLFGAVEQFRAWLSCRRPRCEFDILVLRYEELNRSLPALFDFLSVPPAARAIFPRVHRSHAGSQRQNVVDDAMRQKLTKIYGGLAKAVNGIPPEGLLLRNA
;
A
#
# COMPACT_ATOMS: atom_id res chain seq x y z
N MET A 1 -5.15 -25.37 -24.37
CA MET A 1 -5.36 -24.03 -23.78
C MET A 1 -4.27 -23.82 -22.75
N LEU A 2 -3.62 -22.66 -22.76
CA LEU A 2 -2.69 -22.31 -21.70
C LEU A 2 -3.46 -21.92 -20.44
N SER A 3 -2.88 -22.18 -19.28
CA SER A 3 -3.31 -21.58 -18.03
C SER A 3 -2.96 -20.09 -18.02
N LEU A 4 -3.67 -19.34 -17.18
CA LEU A 4 -3.38 -17.92 -16.94
C LEU A 4 -1.92 -17.70 -16.47
N ALA A 5 -1.39 -18.62 -15.66
CA ALA A 5 -0.01 -18.58 -15.20
C ALA A 5 1.01 -18.70 -16.35
N GLU A 6 0.73 -19.56 -17.33
CA GLU A 6 1.59 -19.74 -18.52
C GLU A 6 1.51 -18.52 -19.44
N CYS A 7 0.34 -17.90 -19.60
CA CYS A 7 0.20 -16.65 -20.37
C CYS A 7 0.99 -15.50 -19.72
N VAL A 8 0.96 -15.38 -18.38
CA VAL A 8 1.78 -14.40 -17.64
C VAL A 8 3.27 -14.64 -17.85
N GLN A 9 3.73 -15.90 -17.79
CA GLN A 9 5.14 -16.24 -18.01
C GLN A 9 5.60 -15.91 -19.44
N ARG A 10 4.75 -16.13 -20.45
CA ARG A 10 5.06 -15.86 -21.85
C ARG A 10 5.06 -14.39 -22.23
N ALA A 11 4.31 -13.55 -21.51
CA ALA A 11 4.27 -12.10 -21.74
C ALA A 11 5.62 -11.40 -21.52
N GLY A 12 6.56 -12.06 -20.85
CA GLY A 12 7.86 -11.50 -20.50
C GLY A 12 7.75 -10.38 -19.45
N HIS A 13 8.90 -9.83 -19.08
CA HIS A 13 8.97 -8.64 -18.22
C HIS A 13 8.77 -7.38 -19.06
N GLN A 14 7.54 -7.12 -19.51
CA GLN A 14 7.24 -5.79 -20.03
C GLN A 14 7.19 -4.77 -18.88
N PRO A 15 7.90 -3.64 -18.99
CA PRO A 15 7.78 -2.57 -18.02
C PRO A 15 6.37 -2.00 -18.10
N CYS A 16 5.83 -1.68 -16.93
CA CYS A 16 4.52 -1.05 -16.82
C CYS A 16 4.55 0.32 -17.51
N ARG A 17 3.65 0.53 -18.48
CA ARG A 17 3.55 1.78 -19.25
C ARG A 17 2.50 2.70 -18.64
N GLN A 18 2.86 3.93 -18.31
CA GLN A 18 1.89 4.92 -17.81
C GLN A 18 0.65 4.98 -18.71
N PRO A 19 -0.57 4.93 -18.12
CA PRO A 19 -1.78 5.12 -18.88
C PRO A 19 -1.76 6.51 -19.52
N LEU A 20 -2.14 6.59 -20.79
CA LEU A 20 -2.31 7.88 -21.45
C LEU A 20 -3.43 8.66 -20.73
N PRO A 21 -3.47 10.00 -20.78
CA PRO A 21 -4.47 10.80 -20.05
C PRO A 21 -5.94 10.41 -20.32
N HIS A 22 -6.23 9.81 -21.47
CA HIS A 22 -7.56 9.32 -21.85
C HIS A 22 -7.84 7.86 -21.43
N GLU A 23 -6.83 7.13 -20.95
CA GLU A 23 -6.91 5.75 -20.46
C GLU A 23 -7.13 5.66 -18.95
N ASN A 24 -7.47 6.78 -18.29
CA ASN A 24 -7.69 6.82 -16.85
C ASN A 24 -8.93 6.03 -16.39
N ASN A 25 -9.81 5.64 -17.32
CA ASN A 25 -10.96 4.80 -17.02
C ASN A 25 -10.53 3.39 -16.60
N GLY A 26 -10.95 2.97 -15.41
CA GLY A 26 -10.56 1.67 -14.85
C GLY A 26 -9.16 1.66 -14.22
N THR A 27 -8.56 2.84 -14.03
CA THR A 27 -7.35 2.95 -13.22
C THR A 27 -7.66 2.75 -11.75
N PHE A 28 -6.75 2.06 -11.05
CA PHE A 28 -6.85 1.91 -9.61
C PHE A 28 -5.50 1.98 -8.93
N SER A 29 -5.50 2.35 -7.66
CA SER A 29 -4.31 2.36 -6.81
C SER A 29 -4.54 1.49 -5.57
N ILE A 30 -3.46 0.88 -5.09
CA ILE A 30 -3.46 0.16 -3.81
C ILE A 30 -2.38 0.79 -2.95
N THR A 31 -2.78 1.24 -1.78
CA THR A 31 -1.88 1.80 -0.79
C THR A 31 -2.21 1.23 0.58
N SER A 32 -1.37 1.52 1.57
CA SER A 32 -1.62 1.03 2.91
C SER A 32 -1.00 1.92 3.96
N VAL A 33 -1.55 1.84 5.18
CA VAL A 33 -0.77 2.17 6.36
C VAL A 33 0.47 1.30 6.33
N GLY A 34 1.55 1.95 6.67
CA GLY A 34 2.82 1.32 6.61
C GLY A 34 2.98 0.15 7.59
N GLY A 35 3.72 -0.88 7.20
CA GLY A 35 3.83 -2.11 7.99
C GLY A 35 2.85 -3.21 7.60
N VAL A 36 1.76 -2.84 6.92
CA VAL A 36 0.69 -3.74 6.43
C VAL A 36 1.08 -4.41 5.12
N ALA A 37 0.69 -5.68 4.90
CA ALA A 37 1.19 -6.50 3.78
C ALA A 37 0.51 -6.22 2.42
N SER A 38 0.49 -4.96 1.99
CA SER A 38 -0.02 -4.54 0.67
C SER A 38 0.77 -5.10 -0.52
N THR A 39 2.02 -5.53 -0.32
CA THR A 39 2.87 -6.10 -1.39
C THR A 39 2.21 -7.29 -2.09
N PHE A 40 1.54 -8.18 -1.35
CA PHE A 40 0.91 -9.36 -1.94
C PHE A 40 -0.20 -8.98 -2.93
N LEU A 41 -1.06 -8.02 -2.56
CA LEU A 41 -2.11 -7.52 -3.45
C LEU A 41 -1.51 -6.84 -4.68
N LEU A 42 -0.51 -5.98 -4.47
CA LEU A 42 0.19 -5.30 -5.57
C LEU A 42 0.77 -6.30 -6.57
N GLU A 43 1.45 -7.34 -6.10
CA GLU A 43 2.02 -8.38 -6.96
C GLU A 43 0.94 -9.17 -7.71
N TRP A 44 -0.17 -9.50 -7.05
CA TRP A 44 -1.25 -10.23 -7.71
C TRP A 44 -1.92 -9.38 -8.79
N PHE A 45 -2.26 -8.13 -8.50
CA PHE A 45 -2.86 -7.22 -9.48
C PHE A 45 -1.91 -6.87 -10.63
N LYS A 46 -0.60 -6.75 -10.36
CA LYS A 46 0.42 -6.58 -11.41
C LYS A 46 0.43 -7.79 -12.35
N ARG A 47 0.39 -9.01 -11.83
CA ARG A 47 0.32 -10.23 -12.65
C ARG A 47 -0.97 -10.29 -13.47
N LEU A 48 -2.09 -9.86 -12.90
CA LEU A 48 -3.37 -9.80 -13.61
C LEU A 48 -3.33 -8.80 -14.77
N GLU A 49 -2.76 -7.61 -14.55
CA GLU A 49 -2.58 -6.60 -15.61
C GLU A 49 -1.69 -7.13 -16.75
N LEU A 50 -0.53 -7.72 -16.41
CA LEU A 50 0.36 -8.33 -17.39
C LEU A 50 -0.32 -9.44 -18.20
N ALA A 51 -1.14 -10.27 -17.54
CA ALA A 51 -1.89 -11.31 -18.24
C ALA A 51 -2.88 -10.74 -19.26
N ARG A 52 -3.58 -9.66 -18.90
CA ARG A 52 -4.52 -8.97 -19.79
C ARG A 52 -3.82 -8.31 -20.97
N GLN A 53 -2.66 -7.70 -20.73
CA GLN A 53 -1.83 -7.14 -21.81
C GLN A 53 -1.38 -8.25 -22.77
N ALA A 54 -0.97 -9.41 -22.24
CA ALA A 54 -0.60 -10.56 -23.05
C ALA A 54 -1.79 -11.09 -23.87
N GLU A 55 -2.97 -11.20 -23.25
CA GLU A 55 -4.20 -11.61 -23.96
C GLU A 55 -4.57 -10.61 -25.07
N ALA A 56 -4.49 -9.31 -24.81
CA ALA A 56 -4.77 -8.28 -25.82
C ALA A 56 -3.76 -8.32 -26.98
N ALA A 57 -2.47 -8.50 -26.67
CA ALA A 57 -1.43 -8.71 -27.68
C ALA A 57 -1.59 -10.03 -28.44
N CYS A 58 -2.29 -10.99 -27.86
CA CYS A 58 -2.65 -12.26 -28.46
C CYS A 58 -4.01 -12.25 -29.17
N ALA A 59 -4.90 -11.30 -28.94
CA ALA A 59 -6.13 -11.21 -29.74
C ALA A 59 -5.82 -10.98 -31.23
N SER A 60 -4.62 -10.51 -31.56
CA SER A 60 -4.08 -10.42 -32.91
C SER A 60 -3.36 -11.69 -33.41
N ALA A 61 -3.17 -12.74 -32.58
CA ALA A 61 -2.48 -13.99 -32.92
C ALA A 61 -2.98 -15.21 -32.12
N THR A 62 -3.26 -16.37 -32.73
CA THR A 62 -3.78 -17.58 -32.05
C THR A 62 -2.90 -18.11 -30.88
N CYS A 63 -3.06 -17.59 -29.67
CA CYS A 63 -2.25 -17.95 -28.50
C CYS A 63 -2.90 -18.95 -27.53
N GLY A 64 -4.19 -19.24 -27.65
CA GLY A 64 -4.88 -20.21 -26.79
C GLY A 64 -4.95 -19.86 -25.30
N CYS A 65 -4.84 -18.58 -24.94
CA CYS A 65 -5.06 -18.09 -23.58
C CYS A 65 -6.58 -18.03 -23.27
N PRO A 66 -7.01 -18.31 -22.02
CA PRO A 66 -8.40 -18.16 -21.62
C PRO A 66 -8.78 -16.69 -21.68
N SER A 67 -9.98 -16.36 -22.18
CA SER A 67 -10.35 -14.96 -22.27
C SER A 67 -10.69 -14.36 -20.91
N LEU A 68 -10.05 -13.24 -20.55
CA LEU A 68 -10.40 -12.40 -19.40
C LEU A 68 -11.34 -11.24 -19.79
N LEU A 69 -11.69 -11.13 -21.09
CA LEU A 69 -12.73 -10.25 -21.62
C LEU A 69 -14.13 -10.82 -21.31
N PRO A 70 -15.18 -9.99 -21.14
CA PRO A 70 -15.31 -8.57 -21.52
C PRO A 70 -15.15 -7.58 -20.35
N ALA A 71 -14.29 -7.84 -19.37
CA ALA A 71 -14.16 -6.93 -18.23
C ALA A 71 -13.57 -5.57 -18.61
N ALA A 72 -14.03 -4.50 -17.93
CA ALA A 72 -13.45 -3.16 -18.01
C ALA A 72 -11.92 -3.19 -17.82
N PRO A 73 -11.16 -2.23 -18.39
CA PRO A 73 -9.72 -2.18 -18.20
C PRO A 73 -9.35 -2.16 -16.72
N LEU A 74 -8.35 -2.96 -16.34
CA LEU A 74 -7.76 -2.99 -15.00
C LEU A 74 -6.36 -2.41 -15.12
N HIS A 75 -6.21 -1.11 -14.86
CA HIS A 75 -4.91 -0.43 -14.94
C HIS A 75 -4.40 -0.13 -13.53
N LEU A 76 -3.43 -0.92 -13.05
CA LEU A 76 -2.86 -0.71 -11.72
C LEU A 76 -1.89 0.48 -11.77
N VAL A 77 -2.30 1.63 -11.28
CA VAL A 77 -1.45 2.83 -11.24
C VAL A 77 -0.16 2.62 -10.44
N SER A 78 -0.19 1.75 -9.43
CA SER A 78 0.97 1.49 -8.57
C SER A 78 2.15 0.82 -9.27
N CYS A 79 1.97 0.27 -10.48
CA CYS A 79 3.04 -0.35 -11.24
C CYS A 79 3.77 0.66 -12.17
N HIS A 80 3.18 1.85 -12.40
CA HIS A 80 3.56 2.82 -13.43
C HIS A 80 4.47 3.97 -12.98
N VAL A 81 4.85 4.01 -11.70
CA VAL A 81 5.67 5.09 -11.14
C VAL A 81 6.85 4.45 -10.40
N ASP A 82 7.91 4.23 -11.19
CA ASP A 82 9.28 3.81 -10.90
C ASP A 82 9.50 2.43 -10.26
N ASP A 83 10.71 1.90 -10.47
CA ASP A 83 11.27 0.60 -10.04
C ASP A 83 11.05 0.18 -8.56
N ASP A 84 10.31 0.95 -7.74
CA ASP A 84 9.85 0.56 -6.39
C ASP A 84 8.36 0.85 -6.06
N GLY A 85 7.48 1.15 -7.02
CA GLY A 85 6.02 1.20 -6.80
C GLY A 85 5.53 2.38 -5.94
N VAL A 86 5.57 3.59 -6.50
CA VAL A 86 5.44 4.89 -5.80
C VAL A 86 4.05 5.24 -5.21
N PHE A 87 3.04 4.36 -5.23
CA PHE A 87 1.81 4.60 -4.44
C PHE A 87 1.71 3.79 -3.15
N LYS A 88 2.71 2.96 -2.85
CA LYS A 88 2.76 2.26 -1.57
C LYS A 88 3.04 3.27 -0.44
N HIS A 89 2.13 3.32 0.54
CA HIS A 89 2.18 4.22 1.70
C HIS A 89 2.00 5.71 1.39
N LEU A 90 1.13 6.05 0.43
CA LEU A 90 0.80 7.44 0.11
C LEU A 90 0.13 8.10 1.33
N ALA A 91 0.71 9.19 1.85
CA ALA A 91 0.16 9.82 3.05
C ALA A 91 -1.08 10.65 2.75
N ASP A 92 -1.05 11.40 1.63
CA ASP A 92 -2.15 12.25 1.19
C ASP A 92 -2.83 11.69 -0.08
N PRO A 93 -4.09 11.21 0.01
CA PRO A 93 -4.79 10.65 -1.14
C PRO A 93 -5.03 11.68 -2.27
N ARG A 94 -4.97 12.99 -2.01
CA ARG A 94 -5.19 14.03 -3.03
C ARG A 94 -4.23 13.95 -4.21
N ALA A 95 -3.05 13.34 -4.02
CA ALA A 95 -2.12 13.08 -5.11
C ALA A 95 -2.70 12.19 -6.23
N LEU A 96 -3.79 11.47 -5.95
CA LEU A 96 -4.51 10.64 -6.93
C LEU A 96 -5.55 11.43 -7.74
N ASN A 97 -5.86 12.69 -7.41
CA ASN A 97 -6.84 13.50 -8.16
C ASN A 97 -6.50 13.64 -9.65
N ARG A 98 -5.21 13.53 -10.01
CA ARG A 98 -4.76 13.55 -11.41
C ARG A 98 -5.35 12.43 -12.28
N PHE A 99 -5.89 11.37 -11.69
CA PHE A 99 -6.55 10.27 -12.41
C PHE A 99 -8.06 10.49 -12.59
N GLY A 100 -8.61 11.55 -11.99
CA GLY A 100 -10.02 11.95 -12.11
C GLY A 100 -11.02 11.00 -11.43
N ARG A 101 -12.30 11.26 -11.67
CA ARG A 101 -13.43 10.60 -10.99
C ARG A 101 -13.60 9.10 -11.25
N HIS A 102 -13.00 8.58 -12.32
CA HIS A 102 -13.10 7.16 -12.68
C HIS A 102 -12.01 6.31 -12.03
N HIS A 103 -11.08 6.94 -11.32
CA HIS A 103 -10.09 6.25 -10.51
C HIS A 103 -10.74 5.54 -9.31
N ARG A 104 -10.12 4.45 -8.86
CA ARG A 104 -10.54 3.72 -7.67
C ARG A 104 -9.34 3.50 -6.76
N ALA A 105 -9.42 3.94 -5.51
CA ALA A 105 -8.32 3.76 -4.58
C ALA A 105 -8.66 2.69 -3.53
N VAL A 106 -7.72 1.79 -3.25
CA VAL A 106 -7.82 0.82 -2.16
C VAL A 106 -6.83 1.23 -1.07
N PHE A 107 -7.33 1.43 0.14
CA PHE A 107 -6.52 1.76 1.30
C PHE A 107 -6.54 0.62 2.31
N LEU A 108 -5.42 -0.10 2.41
CA LEU A 108 -5.27 -1.16 3.39
C LEU A 108 -4.80 -0.60 4.74
N VAL A 109 -5.52 -0.96 5.78
CA VAL A 109 -5.13 -0.70 7.17
C VAL A 109 -4.95 -2.03 7.89
N GLY A 110 -4.18 -2.04 8.96
CA GLY A 110 -4.03 -3.20 9.83
C GLY A 110 -3.94 -2.75 11.26
N GLU A 111 -3.81 -3.71 12.18
CA GLU A 111 -3.57 -3.41 13.59
C GLU A 111 -2.28 -2.57 13.71
N PRO A 112 -2.35 -1.32 14.23
CA PRO A 112 -1.25 -0.38 14.12
C PRO A 112 -0.02 -0.76 14.95
N ILE A 113 -0.20 -1.41 16.11
CA ILE A 113 0.90 -1.87 16.96
C ILE A 113 1.69 -2.97 16.24
N GLU A 114 0.99 -3.95 15.65
CA GLU A 114 1.59 -5.03 14.87
C GLU A 114 2.24 -4.50 13.57
N ALA A 115 1.62 -3.49 12.94
CA ALA A 115 2.17 -2.84 11.76
C ALA A 115 3.52 -2.16 12.08
N VAL A 116 3.58 -1.39 13.17
CA VAL A 116 4.80 -0.73 13.66
C VAL A 116 5.85 -1.78 14.04
N ALA A 117 5.49 -2.78 14.84
CA ALA A 117 6.40 -3.87 15.21
C ALA A 117 6.96 -4.59 13.99
N SER A 118 6.13 -4.83 12.97
CA SER A 118 6.52 -5.44 11.69
C SER A 118 7.53 -4.58 10.92
N VAL A 119 7.43 -3.24 10.98
CA VAL A 119 8.40 -2.33 10.38
C VAL A 119 9.77 -2.47 11.06
N PHE A 120 9.80 -2.46 12.40
CA PHE A 120 11.03 -2.61 13.18
C PHE A 120 11.67 -4.00 13.01
N ARG A 121 10.88 -5.07 13.03
CA ARG A 121 11.35 -6.44 12.82
C ARG A 121 12.05 -6.62 11.47
N ARG A 122 11.57 -5.94 10.43
CA ARG A 122 12.18 -5.94 9.09
C ARG A 122 13.30 -4.90 8.92
N ARG A 123 13.58 -4.11 9.96
CA ARG A 123 14.56 -3.01 9.94
C ARG A 123 14.25 -1.96 8.87
N PHE A 124 12.97 -1.67 8.66
CA PHE A 124 12.51 -0.71 7.64
C PHE A 124 12.12 0.66 8.19
N GLN A 125 12.25 0.91 9.49
CA GLN A 125 11.75 2.13 10.15
C GLN A 125 12.21 3.44 9.51
N CYS A 126 13.45 3.53 9.04
CA CYS A 126 13.94 4.74 8.39
C CYS A 126 13.27 4.94 7.00
N TRP A 127 13.25 3.90 6.15
CA TRP A 127 12.53 3.92 4.87
C TRP A 127 11.04 4.25 5.06
N HIS A 128 10.49 3.76 6.15
CA HIS A 128 9.10 3.93 6.50
C HIS A 128 8.73 5.35 6.85
N MET A 129 9.51 5.95 7.75
CA MET A 129 9.36 7.34 8.14
C MET A 129 9.44 8.26 6.91
N TYR A 130 10.41 8.04 6.02
CA TYR A 130 10.51 8.85 4.80
C TYR A 130 9.27 8.75 3.91
N ARG A 131 8.78 7.52 3.66
CA ARG A 131 7.64 7.29 2.77
C ARG A 131 6.36 7.92 3.32
N LEU A 132 6.08 7.74 4.61
CA LEU A 132 4.85 8.25 5.24
C LEU A 132 4.87 9.75 5.50
N GLN A 133 6.06 10.37 5.55
CA GLN A 133 6.21 11.82 5.68
C GLN A 133 6.26 12.53 4.30
N ASN A 134 5.63 11.95 3.27
CA ASN A 134 5.50 12.50 1.91
C ASN A 134 6.83 12.84 1.21
N CYS A 135 7.92 12.16 1.57
CA CYS A 135 9.12 12.20 0.75
C CYS A 135 8.95 11.25 -0.42
N TRP A 136 8.50 11.80 -1.55
CA TRP A 136 8.58 11.15 -2.85
C TRP A 136 10.01 10.63 -3.01
N PHE A 137 10.17 9.36 -3.38
CA PHE A 137 11.47 8.69 -3.51
C PHE A 137 11.74 8.47 -4.99
N THR A 138 12.42 9.43 -5.61
CA THR A 138 13.20 9.14 -6.81
C THR A 138 14.43 8.32 -6.41
N ARG A 139 14.98 7.52 -7.34
CA ARG A 139 16.28 6.85 -7.16
C ARG A 139 17.39 7.83 -6.76
N ALA A 140 17.31 9.09 -7.22
CA ALA A 140 18.20 10.18 -6.83
C ALA A 140 18.10 10.51 -5.33
N GLN A 141 16.90 10.54 -4.74
CA GLN A 141 16.71 10.76 -3.31
C GLN A 141 17.23 9.58 -2.46
N ARG A 142 17.10 8.33 -2.93
CA ARG A 142 17.69 7.15 -2.27
C ARG A 142 19.21 7.22 -2.16
N ASN A 143 19.84 7.80 -3.17
CA ASN A 143 21.29 7.99 -3.23
C ASN A 143 21.76 9.25 -2.48
N GLY A 144 20.85 9.96 -1.79
CA GLY A 144 21.17 11.18 -1.06
C GLY A 144 21.45 12.39 -1.95
N LEU A 145 21.09 12.34 -3.24
CA LEU A 145 21.38 13.39 -4.23
C LEU A 145 20.37 14.54 -4.17
N ILE A 146 19.19 14.32 -3.59
CA ILE A 146 18.17 15.37 -3.41
C ILE A 146 17.63 15.26 -1.98
N PRO A 147 17.80 16.30 -1.12
CA PRO A 147 17.25 16.30 0.22
C PRO A 147 15.72 16.40 0.18
N CYS A 148 15.03 15.60 1.01
CA CYS A 148 13.60 15.80 1.21
C CYS A 148 13.37 17.03 2.10
N ALA A 149 12.65 18.01 1.59
CA ALA A 149 12.32 19.27 2.29
C ALA A 149 10.94 19.25 2.96
N GLN A 150 10.34 18.08 3.16
CA GLN A 150 9.04 17.98 3.84
C GLN A 150 9.19 18.38 5.31
N PRO A 151 8.28 19.19 5.89
CA PRO A 151 8.41 19.69 7.26
C PRO A 151 8.61 18.59 8.32
N GLY A 152 8.00 17.42 8.14
CA GLY A 152 8.22 16.27 9.03
C GLY A 152 9.66 15.77 9.01
N ILE A 153 10.27 15.67 7.83
CA ILE A 153 11.67 15.25 7.68
C ILE A 153 12.65 16.36 8.06
N LEU A 154 12.32 17.62 7.78
CA LEU A 154 13.13 18.75 8.24
C LEU A 154 13.18 18.78 9.78
N ARG A 155 12.02 18.70 10.45
CA ARG A 155 11.96 18.61 11.92
C ARG A 155 12.69 17.37 12.45
N PHE A 156 12.57 16.24 11.77
CA PHE A 156 13.34 15.04 12.13
C PHE A 156 14.85 15.28 12.01
N ARG A 157 15.31 15.92 10.93
CA ARG A 157 16.73 16.24 10.72
C ARG A 157 17.25 17.27 11.71
N GLU A 158 16.48 18.32 11.98
CA GLU A 158 16.80 19.30 13.02
C GLU A 158 16.97 18.62 14.39
N ARG A 159 16.12 17.64 14.69
CA ARG A 159 16.13 16.95 15.98
C ARG A 159 17.20 15.84 16.09
N PHE A 160 17.54 15.17 14.99
CA PHE A 160 18.37 13.95 15.02
C PHE A 160 19.63 13.99 14.11
N GLY A 161 19.88 15.10 13.42
CA GLY A 161 21.09 15.38 12.62
C GLY A 161 21.03 14.94 11.15
N ASP A 162 21.95 15.48 10.34
CA ASP A 162 22.03 15.25 8.87
C ASP A 162 22.29 13.79 8.48
N GLY A 163 22.92 13.01 9.37
CA GLY A 163 23.17 11.59 9.18
C GLY A 163 21.90 10.74 9.04
N ALA A 164 20.75 11.25 9.51
CA ALA A 164 19.43 10.65 9.32
C ALA A 164 19.04 10.48 7.84
N ALA A 165 19.60 11.31 6.95
CA ALA A 165 19.32 11.34 5.51
C ALA A 165 19.73 10.08 4.74
N ARG A 166 20.76 9.39 5.22
CA ARG A 166 21.15 8.09 4.67
C ARG A 166 20.26 7.09 5.35
N CYS A 167 19.48 6.33 4.60
CA CYS A 167 18.58 5.34 5.17
C CYS A 167 19.35 4.16 5.79
N ARG A 168 19.95 4.43 6.94
CA ARG A 168 20.65 3.55 7.86
C ARG A 168 19.96 3.76 9.19
N VAL A 169 19.53 2.66 9.81
CA VAL A 169 18.98 2.72 11.16
C VAL A 169 20.02 3.39 12.06
N PRO A 170 19.69 4.52 12.71
CA PRO A 170 20.67 5.23 13.52
C PRO A 170 21.08 4.35 14.72
N ARG A 171 22.30 4.54 15.22
CA ARG A 171 22.81 3.81 16.40
C ARG A 171 22.16 4.27 17.71
N SER A 172 21.48 5.41 17.67
CA SER A 172 20.78 6.03 18.80
C SER A 172 19.53 6.76 18.31
N GLY A 173 18.69 7.22 19.23
CA GLY A 173 17.45 7.91 18.92
C GLY A 173 16.26 6.96 18.68
N PRO A 174 15.06 7.52 18.41
CA PRO A 174 13.81 6.78 18.49
C PRO A 174 13.62 5.74 17.38
N LEU A 175 14.42 5.79 16.30
CA LEU A 175 14.36 4.77 15.24
C LEU A 175 15.37 3.63 15.44
N HIS A 176 16.18 3.68 16.50
CA HIS A 176 17.18 2.66 16.77
C HIS A 176 16.56 1.29 17.09
N SER A 177 15.54 1.28 17.96
CA SER A 177 14.82 0.09 18.40
C SER A 177 13.34 0.39 18.62
N LEU A 178 12.51 -0.65 18.74
CA LEU A 178 11.10 -0.48 19.07
C LEU A 178 10.92 0.12 20.47
N ASP A 179 11.78 -0.24 21.43
CA ASP A 179 11.78 0.35 22.78
C ASP A 179 12.02 1.86 22.74
N ALA A 180 13.08 2.31 22.07
CA ALA A 180 13.40 3.73 21.95
C ALA A 180 12.27 4.50 21.24
N TYR A 181 11.63 3.86 20.26
CA TYR A 181 10.45 4.42 19.59
C TYR A 181 9.28 4.60 20.54
N ALA A 182 8.94 3.54 21.29
CA ALA A 182 7.81 3.54 22.19
C ALA A 182 8.01 4.48 23.39
N GLU A 183 9.24 4.66 23.84
CA GLU A 183 9.64 5.63 24.87
C GLU A 183 9.46 7.07 24.43
N GLN A 184 9.61 7.36 23.12
CA GLN A 184 9.35 8.69 22.60
C GLN A 184 7.87 9.11 22.78
N GLY A 185 6.94 8.14 22.78
CA GLY A 185 5.51 8.42 23.01
C GLY A 185 4.81 9.17 21.87
N GLU A 186 5.43 9.29 20.69
CA GLU A 186 4.92 10.03 19.53
C GLU A 186 4.74 9.11 18.31
N ASP A 187 3.75 9.39 17.46
CA ASP A 187 3.58 8.76 16.15
C ASP A 187 4.56 9.38 15.13
N LEU A 188 5.82 8.97 15.19
CA LEU A 188 6.84 9.47 14.26
C LEU A 188 6.63 8.97 12.82
N PHE A 189 5.81 7.94 12.62
CA PHE A 189 5.50 7.43 11.28
C PHE A 189 4.34 8.19 10.63
N GLY A 190 3.58 8.99 11.37
CA GLY A 190 2.42 9.70 10.83
C GLY A 190 1.28 8.76 10.42
N ALA A 191 1.19 7.55 11.01
CA ALA A 191 0.15 6.58 10.68
C ALA A 191 -1.25 7.10 11.02
N VAL A 192 -1.39 7.82 12.14
CA VAL A 192 -2.64 8.45 12.57
C VAL A 192 -3.05 9.53 11.58
N GLU A 193 -2.11 10.38 11.16
CA GLU A 193 -2.37 11.46 10.22
C GLU A 193 -2.74 10.91 8.83
N GLN A 194 -1.99 9.93 8.32
CA GLN A 194 -2.31 9.24 7.08
C GLN A 194 -3.72 8.64 7.14
N PHE A 195 -4.05 7.89 8.19
CA PHE A 195 -5.37 7.28 8.34
C PHE A 195 -6.49 8.32 8.30
N ARG A 196 -6.32 9.44 9.01
CA ARG A 196 -7.28 10.56 9.00
C ARG A 196 -7.38 11.22 7.63
N ALA A 197 -6.26 11.45 6.94
CA ALA A 197 -6.24 12.05 5.60
C ALA A 197 -7.03 11.20 4.61
N TRP A 198 -6.83 9.87 4.63
CA TRP A 198 -7.55 8.92 3.80
C TRP A 198 -9.05 8.85 4.13
N LEU A 199 -9.42 8.80 5.40
CA LEU A 199 -10.84 8.72 5.78
C LEU A 199 -11.61 10.02 5.58
N SER A 200 -10.95 11.17 5.62
CA SER A 200 -11.56 12.49 5.41
C SER A 200 -11.57 12.96 3.95
N CYS A 201 -10.90 12.23 3.06
CA CYS A 201 -10.82 12.53 1.63
C CYS A 201 -12.18 12.34 0.95
N ARG A 202 -12.93 13.45 0.88
CA ARG A 202 -14.20 13.57 0.17
C ARG A 202 -14.20 14.74 -0.79
N ARG A 203 -15.19 14.84 -1.69
CA ARG A 203 -15.39 16.06 -2.50
C ARG A 203 -15.52 17.31 -1.60
N PRO A 204 -14.95 18.47 -2.03
CA PRO A 204 -14.19 18.68 -3.27
C PRO A 204 -12.71 18.28 -3.18
N ARG A 205 -12.23 17.77 -2.04
CA ARG A 205 -10.81 17.44 -1.85
C ARG A 205 -10.37 16.25 -2.70
N CYS A 206 -11.27 15.30 -2.94
CA CYS A 206 -11.00 14.09 -3.70
C CYS A 206 -12.16 13.75 -4.65
N GLU A 207 -11.83 13.33 -5.87
CA GLU A 207 -12.83 13.08 -6.92
C GLU A 207 -13.18 11.60 -7.15
N PHE A 208 -12.45 10.68 -6.52
CA PHE A 208 -12.51 9.24 -6.75
C PHE A 208 -13.01 8.48 -5.53
N ASP A 209 -13.54 7.27 -5.73
CA ASP A 209 -13.99 6.43 -4.62
C ASP A 209 -12.82 5.72 -3.92
N ILE A 210 -12.97 5.50 -2.60
CA ILE A 210 -11.96 4.80 -1.78
C ILE A 210 -12.60 3.59 -1.11
N LEU A 211 -12.03 2.41 -1.30
CA LEU A 211 -12.35 1.23 -0.50
C LEU A 211 -11.28 1.04 0.59
N VAL A 212 -11.68 1.17 1.85
CA VAL A 212 -10.81 0.93 3.00
C VAL A 212 -10.97 -0.50 3.48
N LEU A 213 -9.87 -1.26 3.56
CA LEU A 213 -9.88 -2.68 3.93
C LEU A 213 -8.99 -2.94 5.15
N ARG A 214 -9.44 -3.82 6.04
CA ARG A 214 -8.61 -4.33 7.14
C ARG A 214 -7.83 -5.55 6.69
N TYR A 215 -6.53 -5.55 6.93
CA TYR A 215 -5.64 -6.64 6.54
C TYR A 215 -6.00 -7.96 7.23
N GLU A 216 -6.36 -7.91 8.50
CA GLU A 216 -6.74 -9.08 9.31
C GLU A 216 -8.03 -9.75 8.79
N GLU A 217 -8.88 -8.97 8.12
CA GLU A 217 -10.16 -9.40 7.54
C GLU A 217 -10.09 -9.53 6.01
N LEU A 218 -8.91 -9.43 5.40
CA LEU A 218 -8.77 -9.31 3.94
C LEU A 218 -9.49 -10.42 3.17
N ASN A 219 -9.44 -11.68 3.64
CA ASN A 219 -10.17 -12.79 3.02
C ASN A 219 -11.69 -12.54 2.95
N ARG A 220 -12.27 -11.95 4.01
CA ARG A 220 -13.70 -11.63 4.06
C ARG A 220 -14.03 -10.43 3.19
N SER A 221 -13.09 -9.51 3.00
CA SER A 221 -13.26 -8.35 2.13
C SER A 221 -12.99 -8.63 0.64
N LEU A 222 -12.48 -9.81 0.26
CA LEU A 222 -12.16 -10.13 -1.14
C LEU A 222 -13.34 -9.93 -2.11
N PRO A 223 -14.59 -10.37 -1.80
CA PRO A 223 -15.72 -10.11 -2.69
C PRO A 223 -15.92 -8.61 -2.96
N ALA A 224 -15.93 -7.79 -1.90
CA ALA A 224 -16.08 -6.34 -2.02
C ALA A 224 -14.92 -5.69 -2.79
N LEU A 225 -13.68 -6.13 -2.56
CA LEU A 225 -12.51 -5.69 -3.32
C LEU A 225 -12.63 -6.02 -4.82
N PHE A 226 -13.04 -7.24 -5.15
CA PHE A 226 -13.18 -7.68 -6.53
C PHE A 226 -14.32 -6.97 -7.26
N ASP A 227 -15.44 -6.75 -6.59
CA ASP A 227 -16.56 -5.99 -7.15
C ASP A 227 -16.17 -4.51 -7.33
N PHE A 228 -15.54 -3.92 -6.30
CA PHE A 228 -15.06 -2.54 -6.34
C PHE A 228 -14.07 -2.31 -7.48
N LEU A 229 -13.16 -3.24 -7.74
CA LEU A 229 -12.20 -3.12 -8.85
C LEU A 229 -12.72 -3.73 -10.16
N SER A 230 -13.94 -4.27 -10.19
CA SER A 230 -14.50 -4.95 -11.37
C SER A 230 -13.61 -6.10 -11.88
N VAL A 231 -13.02 -6.87 -10.97
CA VAL A 231 -12.21 -8.06 -11.28
C VAL A 231 -13.11 -9.15 -11.90
N PRO A 232 -12.77 -9.68 -13.09
CA PRO A 232 -13.56 -10.72 -13.74
C PRO A 232 -13.62 -12.01 -12.90
N PRO A 233 -14.76 -12.75 -12.88
CA PRO A 233 -14.90 -13.99 -12.10
C PRO A 233 -13.80 -15.03 -12.35
N ALA A 234 -13.36 -15.20 -13.60
CA ALA A 234 -12.26 -16.13 -13.94
C ALA A 234 -10.94 -15.76 -13.23
N ALA A 235 -10.64 -14.47 -13.09
CA ALA A 235 -9.47 -14.01 -12.36
C ALA A 235 -9.63 -14.20 -10.84
N ARG A 236 -10.84 -14.04 -10.29
CA ARG A 236 -11.11 -14.26 -8.86
C ARG A 236 -10.78 -15.69 -8.43
N ALA A 237 -11.05 -16.67 -9.30
CA ALA A 237 -10.82 -18.09 -9.02
C ALA A 237 -9.33 -18.45 -8.82
N ILE A 238 -8.40 -17.67 -9.38
CA ILE A 238 -6.96 -17.88 -9.22
C ILE A 238 -6.34 -16.99 -8.13
N PHE A 239 -7.15 -16.26 -7.37
CA PHE A 239 -6.65 -15.43 -6.29
C PHE A 239 -6.10 -16.32 -5.16
N PRO A 240 -4.85 -16.11 -4.69
CA PRO A 240 -4.28 -16.95 -3.65
C PRO A 240 -5.03 -16.74 -2.33
N ARG A 241 -5.27 -17.82 -1.58
CA ARG A 241 -5.82 -17.68 -0.23
C ARG A 241 -4.87 -16.84 0.61
N VAL A 242 -5.38 -15.77 1.23
CA VAL A 242 -4.57 -14.96 2.13
C VAL A 242 -4.41 -15.75 3.41
N HIS A 243 -3.22 -16.29 3.67
CA HIS A 243 -2.93 -16.84 4.98
C HIS A 243 -2.89 -15.68 5.97
N ARG A 244 -3.59 -15.82 7.11
CA ARG A 244 -3.37 -14.91 8.23
C ARG A 244 -1.87 -14.93 8.50
N SER A 245 -1.18 -13.81 8.24
CA SER A 245 0.21 -13.66 8.64
C SER A 245 0.28 -14.11 10.09
N HIS A 246 1.22 -15.00 10.40
CA HIS A 246 1.35 -15.64 11.70
C HIS A 246 1.61 -14.60 12.81
N ALA A 247 0.59 -13.85 13.20
CA ALA A 247 0.52 -13.09 14.44
C ALA A 247 0.46 -14.03 15.67
N GLY A 248 0.54 -15.35 15.44
CA GLY A 248 0.50 -16.36 16.50
C GLY A 248 1.47 -17.53 16.31
N SER A 249 2.38 -17.53 15.31
CA SER A 249 3.48 -18.50 15.38
C SER A 249 4.52 -17.94 16.35
N GLN A 250 4.72 -18.66 17.45
CA GLN A 250 5.52 -18.33 18.64
C GLN A 250 6.98 -17.88 18.40
N ARG A 251 7.43 -17.69 17.16
CA ARG A 251 8.77 -17.19 16.86
C ARG A 251 8.79 -15.67 17.01
N GLN A 252 8.93 -15.25 18.28
CA GLN A 252 9.19 -13.90 18.77
C GLN A 252 8.00 -12.94 18.68
N ASN A 253 7.15 -12.99 19.71
CA ASN A 253 6.36 -11.81 20.09
C ASN A 253 7.35 -10.69 20.44
N VAL A 254 7.68 -9.85 19.46
CA VAL A 254 8.53 -8.67 19.64
C VAL A 254 7.86 -7.64 20.57
N VAL A 255 6.55 -7.78 20.77
CA VAL A 255 5.72 -6.91 21.60
C VAL A 255 5.22 -7.72 22.78
N ASP A 256 5.93 -7.64 23.90
CA ASP A 256 5.43 -8.09 25.20
C ASP A 256 4.35 -7.14 25.73
N ASP A 257 3.75 -7.47 26.89
CA ASP A 257 2.65 -6.68 27.46
C ASP A 257 3.09 -5.27 27.84
N ALA A 258 4.32 -5.10 28.33
CA ALA A 258 4.85 -3.78 28.69
C ALA A 258 5.02 -2.89 27.45
N MET A 259 5.60 -3.44 26.38
CA MET A 259 5.73 -2.79 25.08
C MET A 259 4.35 -2.47 24.49
N ARG A 260 3.41 -3.41 24.57
CA ARG A 260 2.04 -3.22 24.09
C ARG A 260 1.37 -2.06 24.81
N GLN A 261 1.54 -1.94 26.12
CA GLN A 261 1.01 -0.81 26.89
C GLN A 261 1.62 0.52 26.45
N LYS A 262 2.95 0.59 26.23
CA LYS A 262 3.61 1.80 25.70
C LYS A 262 3.03 2.18 24.33
N LEU A 263 2.96 1.25 23.38
CA LEU A 263 2.44 1.50 22.04
C LEU A 263 0.93 1.78 22.02
N THR A 264 0.17 1.26 22.98
CA THR A 264 -1.26 1.58 23.15
C THR A 264 -1.47 3.05 23.51
N LYS A 265 -0.54 3.68 24.24
CA LYS A 265 -0.62 5.13 24.50
C LYS A 265 -0.49 5.96 23.22
N ILE A 266 0.30 5.49 22.25
CA ILE A 266 0.50 6.17 20.96
C ILE A 266 -0.65 5.85 19.99
N TYR A 267 -1.02 4.56 19.87
CA TYR A 267 -1.87 4.06 18.79
C TYR A 267 -3.23 3.53 19.24
N GLY A 268 -3.57 3.53 20.52
CA GLY A 268 -4.84 2.95 21.02
C GLY A 268 -6.08 3.57 20.38
N GLY A 269 -6.05 4.89 20.14
CA GLY A 269 -7.12 5.57 19.40
C GLY A 269 -7.23 5.11 17.94
N LEU A 270 -6.09 4.93 17.26
CA LEU A 270 -6.04 4.42 15.89
C LEU A 270 -6.50 2.96 15.82
N ALA A 271 -6.05 2.11 16.76
CA ALA A 271 -6.45 0.71 16.84
C ALA A 271 -7.97 0.57 17.00
N LYS A 272 -8.58 1.38 17.90
CA LYS A 272 -10.04 1.43 18.06
C LYS A 272 -10.74 1.84 16.76
N ALA A 273 -10.23 2.85 16.06
CA ALA A 273 -10.81 3.32 14.80
C ALA A 273 -10.68 2.28 13.67
N VAL A 274 -9.52 1.62 13.54
CA VAL A 274 -9.30 0.54 12.58
C VAL A 274 -10.23 -0.65 12.87
N ASN A 275 -10.40 -1.02 14.14
CA ASN A 275 -11.30 -2.10 14.54
C ASN A 275 -12.79 -1.78 14.27
N GLY A 276 -13.14 -0.50 14.16
CA GLY A 276 -14.48 -0.06 13.76
C GLY A 276 -14.79 -0.20 12.27
N ILE A 277 -13.80 -0.52 11.43
CA ILE A 277 -14.03 -0.77 9.99
C ILE A 277 -14.69 -2.15 9.83
N PRO A 278 -15.79 -2.25 9.04
CA PRO A 278 -16.47 -3.51 8.80
C PRO A 278 -15.56 -4.58 8.19
N PRO A 279 -15.76 -5.87 8.48
CA PRO A 279 -14.96 -6.97 7.91
C PRO A 279 -15.00 -7.03 6.37
N GLU A 280 -16.10 -6.63 5.75
CA GLU A 280 -16.28 -6.53 4.31
C GLU A 280 -15.56 -5.31 3.68
N GLY A 281 -15.11 -4.37 4.52
CA GLY A 281 -14.51 -3.11 4.10
C GLY A 281 -15.47 -1.93 4.23
N LEU A 282 -14.90 -0.72 4.13
CA LEU A 282 -15.62 0.54 4.20
C LEU A 282 -15.47 1.28 2.88
N LEU A 283 -16.57 1.39 2.12
CA LEU A 283 -16.60 2.14 0.87
C LEU A 283 -16.92 3.62 1.14
N LEU A 284 -15.99 4.48 0.75
CA LEU A 284 -16.10 5.93 0.83
C LEU A 284 -16.44 6.45 -0.58
N ARG A 285 -17.73 6.67 -0.83
CA ARG A 285 -18.20 7.19 -2.11
C ARG A 285 -18.00 8.70 -2.19
N ASN A 286 -17.48 9.15 -3.32
CA ASN A 286 -17.40 10.55 -3.70
C ASN A 286 -18.45 10.83 -4.78
N ALA A 287 -19.71 10.75 -4.35
CA ALA A 287 -20.89 11.06 -5.16
C ALA A 287 -21.09 12.57 -5.35
#